data_AF-A0A162CQ89-F1
#
_entry.id   AF-A0A162CQ89-F1
#
_cell.length_a   1.000
_cell.length_b   1.000
_cell.length_c   1.000
_cell.angle_alpha   90.00
_cell.angle_beta   90.00
_cell.angle_gamma   90.00
#
_symmetry.space_group_name_H-M   'P 1'
#
loop_
_entity.id
_entity.type
_entity.pdbx_description
1 polymer ?
#
loop_
_entity_poly.entity_id
_entity_poly.type
_entity_poly.pdbx_seq_one_letter_code
_entity_poly.pdbx_strand_id
1 'polypeptide(L)'
;MDAAEHDHVSICIGSFPRQLERVTDEIGDVLNFGLLVIVRQDHGIAFLAELVDRRDECGVRAHRGLLGQDGTSLEVVLTSLRVAIAGDLHGDWGKGDVNLIERLQPDALLFVGDLSDGDLRLVKSITQLSLPVAVLLGNHDRGRDRSGDLLQQQITMLGARHCPWTLRKWSQPRLAVVGARPCSAGGGFHLSQAVKAVFGPITETQSADWIVDAAGKAPADWPLVVLAHSGPTGLGSEANSLCGRDWKQPHIDWGDRDLALALDRMQQTRPADLVVFGHMHHQLKGQRGERITFHRDRRGTCFVNAACVPRVGLDQSGQPLHHLTWVEFAGTEPALISHRWYRPSGELIYEQTLLRAAMTGQSPC
;
A
#
# COMPACT_ATOMS: atom_id res chain seq x y z
N MET A 1 -16.52 28.64 15.17
CA MET A 1 -16.76 29.87 14.39
C MET A 1 -16.27 29.57 13.00
N ASP A 2 -17.23 29.34 12.11
CA ASP A 2 -17.03 28.94 10.72
C ASP A 2 -16.63 30.16 9.88
N ALA A 3 -15.54 30.03 9.13
CA ALA A 3 -15.15 31.00 8.12
C ALA A 3 -14.38 30.27 7.02
N ALA A 4 -15.08 29.90 5.95
CA ALA A 4 -14.56 29.82 4.58
C ALA A 4 -15.72 29.53 3.59
N GLU A 5 -16.75 30.36 3.62
CA GLU A 5 -17.53 30.65 2.40
C GLU A 5 -16.89 31.86 1.72
N HIS A 6 -17.07 31.94 0.39
CA HIS A 6 -16.66 33.01 -0.53
C HIS A 6 -15.29 32.82 -1.19
N ASP A 7 -15.30 32.16 -2.35
CA ASP A 7 -15.17 32.89 -3.62
C ASP A 7 -15.25 31.88 -4.77
N HIS A 8 -16.26 31.99 -5.63
CA HIS A 8 -16.15 31.79 -7.09
C HIS A 8 -17.43 32.33 -7.76
N VAL A 9 -17.30 33.53 -8.33
CA VAL A 9 -18.21 34.09 -9.34
C VAL A 9 -17.54 33.95 -10.70
N SER A 10 -18.24 33.39 -11.68
CA SER A 10 -18.27 33.90 -13.06
C SER A 10 -19.47 33.33 -13.81
N ILE A 11 -20.15 34.23 -14.51
CA ILE A 11 -21.52 34.19 -15.02
C ILE A 11 -21.56 33.60 -16.44
N CYS A 12 -22.59 32.80 -16.74
CA CYS A 12 -23.14 32.70 -18.10
C CYS A 12 -24.67 32.94 -18.08
N ILE A 13 -25.09 33.85 -18.96
CA ILE A 13 -26.42 34.49 -19.09
C ILE A 13 -27.44 33.47 -19.64
N GLY A 14 -28.56 33.18 -18.96
CA GLY A 14 -29.89 33.77 -19.19
C GLY A 14 -30.61 33.19 -20.43
N SER A 15 -31.64 32.33 -20.29
CA SER A 15 -33.02 32.80 -20.05
C SER A 15 -33.94 31.77 -19.37
N PHE A 16 -34.78 32.31 -18.48
CA PHE A 16 -35.83 31.73 -17.60
C PHE A 16 -37.17 31.46 -18.33
N PRO A 17 -38.29 30.99 -17.70
CA PRO A 17 -38.58 30.70 -16.26
C PRO A 17 -39.21 29.28 -16.00
N ARG A 18 -39.39 28.71 -14.79
CA ARG A 18 -39.98 29.17 -13.51
C ARG A 18 -39.88 28.01 -12.44
N GLN A 19 -39.66 28.37 -11.16
CA GLN A 19 -39.93 27.71 -9.84
C GLN A 19 -40.46 26.24 -9.77
N LEU A 20 -40.13 25.36 -8.80
CA LEU A 20 -39.68 25.48 -7.40
C LEU A 20 -39.19 24.09 -6.90
N GLU A 21 -38.16 24.11 -6.04
CA GLU A 21 -37.80 23.15 -4.96
C GLU A 21 -37.43 21.66 -5.21
N ARG A 22 -36.17 21.41 -4.81
CA ARG A 22 -35.64 20.32 -3.95
C ARG A 22 -35.03 19.04 -4.55
N VAL A 23 -33.74 18.95 -4.24
CA VAL A 23 -32.90 17.79 -3.91
C VAL A 23 -32.54 16.85 -5.05
N THR A 24 -31.25 16.86 -5.40
CA THR A 24 -30.51 15.62 -5.68
C THR A 24 -29.09 15.77 -5.15
N ASP A 25 -28.73 14.83 -4.27
CA ASP A 25 -27.37 14.34 -4.07
C ASP A 25 -26.71 13.92 -5.40
N GLU A 26 -25.42 13.59 -5.30
CA GLU A 26 -24.56 12.95 -6.30
C GLU A 26 -23.65 13.88 -7.11
N ILE A 27 -22.38 13.91 -6.69
CA ILE A 27 -21.27 13.83 -7.64
C ILE A 27 -20.36 12.71 -7.12
N GLY A 28 -20.45 11.55 -7.76
CA GLY A 28 -19.25 10.72 -7.90
C GLY A 28 -18.75 10.96 -9.31
N ASP A 29 -17.55 11.49 -9.39
CA ASP A 29 -16.88 11.69 -10.67
C ASP A 29 -16.20 10.39 -11.08
N VAL A 30 -16.57 9.98 -12.30
CA VAL A 30 -16.03 8.88 -13.07
C VAL A 30 -14.54 9.10 -13.30
N LEU A 31 -13.71 8.21 -12.74
CA LEU A 31 -12.30 8.10 -13.09
C LEU A 31 -12.19 7.55 -14.51
N ASN A 32 -11.72 8.38 -15.44
CA ASN A 32 -11.46 7.99 -16.81
C ASN A 32 -10.04 7.39 -16.84
N PHE A 33 -9.93 6.06 -16.75
CA PHE A 33 -8.65 5.36 -16.74
C PHE A 33 -8.03 5.37 -18.14
N GLY A 34 -6.94 6.13 -18.31
CA GLY A 34 -6.06 6.01 -19.46
C GLY A 34 -5.24 4.72 -19.39
N LEU A 35 -4.91 4.14 -20.54
CA LEU A 35 -3.98 3.01 -20.62
C LEU A 35 -2.59 3.44 -20.16
N LEU A 36 -2.03 2.77 -19.14
CA LEU A 36 -0.62 2.89 -18.78
C LEU A 36 0.20 1.86 -19.55
N VAL A 37 1.10 2.33 -20.42
CA VAL A 37 2.05 1.46 -21.14
C VAL A 37 3.36 1.42 -20.37
N ILE A 38 3.74 0.25 -19.87
CA ILE A 38 5.01 0.04 -19.18
C ILE A 38 6.07 -0.36 -20.21
N VAL A 39 6.99 0.57 -20.45
CA VAL A 39 8.15 0.35 -21.32
C VAL A 39 9.33 -0.04 -20.43
N ARG A 40 10.01 -1.15 -20.75
CA ARG A 40 11.30 -1.47 -20.12
C ARG A 40 12.26 -0.31 -20.39
N GLN A 41 12.62 0.42 -19.34
CA GLN A 41 13.64 1.44 -19.43
C GLN A 41 14.99 0.83 -19.03
N ASP A 42 15.78 0.48 -20.04
CA ASP A 42 17.20 0.18 -19.86
C ASP A 42 17.97 1.51 -19.68
N HIS A 43 17.86 2.15 -18.52
CA HIS A 43 18.73 3.27 -18.17
C HIS A 43 20.01 2.76 -17.49
N GLY A 44 20.94 2.29 -18.32
CA GLY A 44 22.36 2.25 -17.96
C GLY A 44 22.94 3.65 -18.16
N ILE A 45 23.22 4.36 -17.07
CA ILE A 45 24.18 5.48 -17.14
C ILE A 45 25.57 4.85 -17.26
N ALA A 46 26.15 4.93 -18.45
CA ALA A 46 27.50 4.47 -18.73
C ALA A 46 28.51 5.33 -17.95
N PHE A 47 29.19 4.73 -16.97
CA PHE A 47 30.56 5.09 -16.66
C PHE A 47 31.48 4.17 -17.46
N LEU A 48 32.42 4.79 -18.16
CA LEU A 48 33.43 4.16 -19.02
C LEU A 48 34.46 3.37 -18.19
N ALA A 49 34.90 2.25 -18.78
CA ALA A 49 35.95 1.30 -18.38
C ALA A 49 35.56 0.39 -17.18
N GLU A 50 35.59 -0.94 -17.27
CA GLU A 50 36.61 -1.81 -17.85
C GLU A 50 36.06 -3.24 -18.16
N LEU A 51 36.65 -3.87 -19.17
CA LEU A 51 36.68 -5.28 -19.58
C LEU A 51 35.40 -6.14 -19.61
N VAL A 52 35.06 -6.53 -20.84
CA VAL A 52 34.19 -7.65 -21.21
C VAL A 52 34.84 -8.97 -20.80
N ASP A 53 34.10 -9.84 -20.11
CA ASP A 53 34.19 -11.27 -20.39
C ASP A 53 32.79 -11.88 -20.52
N ARG A 54 32.56 -12.52 -21.66
CA ARG A 54 31.34 -13.23 -22.04
C ARG A 54 31.57 -14.70 -21.75
N ARG A 55 30.70 -15.34 -20.95
CA ARG A 55 30.45 -16.79 -21.04
C ARG A 55 29.12 -17.18 -20.40
N ASP A 56 28.25 -17.62 -21.30
CA ASP A 56 27.38 -18.79 -21.26
C ASP A 56 26.33 -19.02 -20.17
N GLU A 57 25.13 -19.23 -20.73
CA GLU A 57 23.95 -19.94 -20.24
C GLU A 57 24.24 -21.12 -19.30
N CYS A 58 23.56 -21.17 -18.16
CA CYS A 58 23.03 -22.44 -17.67
C CYS A 58 21.84 -22.24 -16.72
N GLY A 59 20.70 -22.83 -17.10
CA GLY A 59 19.50 -22.86 -16.29
C GLY A 59 19.67 -23.75 -15.06
N VAL A 60 19.28 -23.23 -13.90
CA VAL A 60 19.28 -24.02 -12.66
C VAL A 60 17.96 -24.78 -12.55
N ARG A 61 17.99 -26.05 -12.96
CA ARG A 61 17.04 -27.07 -12.50
C ARG A 61 17.46 -27.49 -11.09
N ALA A 62 16.55 -27.34 -10.12
CA ALA A 62 16.73 -27.89 -8.78
C ALA A 62 16.67 -29.43 -8.85
N HIS A 63 17.82 -30.09 -8.73
CA HIS A 63 17.89 -31.53 -8.51
C HIS A 63 17.83 -31.83 -7.01
N ARG A 64 16.83 -32.63 -6.63
CA ARG A 64 16.67 -33.24 -5.31
C ARG A 64 17.64 -34.42 -5.20
N GLY A 65 18.73 -34.24 -4.46
CA GLY A 65 19.69 -35.30 -4.11
C GLY A 65 19.49 -35.74 -2.65
N LEU A 66 19.31 -37.04 -2.45
CA LEU A 66 19.20 -37.71 -1.15
C LEU A 66 20.57 -38.23 -0.71
N LEU A 67 20.81 -38.14 0.61
CA LEU A 67 21.78 -38.85 1.46
C LEU A 67 23.20 -38.27 1.63
N GLY A 68 23.59 -38.16 2.91
CA GLY A 68 24.95 -37.97 3.39
C GLY A 68 24.98 -37.30 4.77
N GLN A 69 24.97 -38.11 5.83
CA GLN A 69 25.19 -37.64 7.21
C GLN A 69 26.62 -37.07 7.32
N ASP A 70 26.75 -35.83 7.81
CA ASP A 70 27.74 -35.44 8.82
C ASP A 70 27.45 -34.01 9.30
N GLY A 71 27.60 -33.83 10.61
CA GLY A 71 27.09 -32.68 11.35
C GLY A 71 27.94 -31.41 11.26
N THR A 72 27.27 -30.29 11.54
CA THR A 72 27.80 -28.97 11.89
C THR A 72 28.40 -28.11 10.77
N SER A 73 27.56 -27.80 9.79
CA SER A 73 27.51 -26.45 9.22
C SER A 73 26.06 -25.99 9.25
N LEU A 74 25.69 -25.20 10.27
CA LEU A 74 24.43 -24.46 10.27
C LEU A 74 24.55 -23.38 9.20
N GLU A 75 24.37 -23.75 7.93
CA GLU A 75 23.83 -22.82 6.94
C GLU A 75 22.42 -22.48 7.43
N VAL A 76 22.32 -21.44 8.25
CA VAL A 76 21.08 -20.71 8.40
C VAL A 76 20.80 -20.15 7.01
N VAL A 77 20.08 -20.91 6.20
CA VAL A 77 19.32 -20.32 5.10
C VAL A 77 18.42 -19.30 5.79
N LEU A 78 18.85 -18.04 5.79
CA LEU A 78 18.03 -16.92 6.23
C LEU A 78 16.84 -16.90 5.28
N THR A 79 15.78 -17.61 5.64
CA THR A 79 14.55 -17.60 4.86
C THR A 79 14.00 -16.18 4.94
N SER A 80 14.19 -15.41 3.88
CA SER A 80 13.67 -14.05 3.77
C SER A 80 12.15 -14.10 3.72
N LEU A 81 11.47 -13.39 4.62
CA LEU A 81 10.02 -13.21 4.56
C LEU A 81 9.70 -12.31 3.36
N ARG A 82 8.82 -12.76 2.46
CA ARG A 82 8.39 -12.02 1.26
C ARG A 82 6.94 -11.59 1.39
N VAL A 83 6.72 -10.28 1.39
CA VAL A 83 5.40 -9.66 1.53
C VAL A 83 5.04 -8.94 0.24
N ALA A 84 3.92 -9.33 -0.35
CA ALA A 84 3.31 -8.59 -1.43
C ALA A 84 2.32 -7.57 -0.87
N ILE A 85 2.22 -6.39 -1.48
CA ILE A 85 1.27 -5.35 -1.12
C ILE A 85 0.54 -4.89 -2.39
N ALA A 86 -0.78 -4.83 -2.29
CA ALA A 86 -1.65 -4.26 -3.31
C ALA A 86 -2.44 -3.08 -2.72
N GLY A 87 -2.28 -1.89 -3.30
CA GLY A 87 -2.98 -0.67 -2.87
C GLY A 87 -3.87 -0.12 -3.97
N ASP A 88 -4.90 0.60 -3.54
CA ASP A 88 -5.73 1.47 -4.39
C ASP A 88 -6.22 0.75 -5.64
N LEU A 89 -6.86 -0.40 -5.42
CA LEU A 89 -7.26 -1.32 -6.48
C LEU A 89 -8.33 -0.72 -7.38
N HIS A 90 -9.25 0.09 -6.84
CA HIS A 90 -10.37 0.70 -7.58
C HIS A 90 -11.13 -0.27 -8.49
N GLY A 91 -11.32 -1.52 -8.03
CA GLY A 91 -11.98 -2.58 -8.79
C GLY A 91 -11.06 -3.43 -9.65
N ASP A 92 -9.80 -3.03 -9.86
CA ASP A 92 -8.78 -3.76 -10.64
C ASP A 92 -8.18 -4.91 -9.82
N TRP A 93 -9.02 -5.87 -9.45
CA TRP A 93 -8.62 -7.13 -8.83
C TRP A 93 -9.51 -8.26 -9.34
N GLY A 94 -8.89 -9.25 -9.99
CA GLY A 94 -9.63 -10.35 -10.60
C GLY A 94 -8.90 -11.68 -10.54
N LYS A 95 -9.40 -12.64 -11.34
CA LYS A 95 -8.81 -13.98 -11.45
C LYS A 95 -7.33 -13.94 -11.86
N GLY A 96 -6.93 -12.96 -12.67
CA GLY A 96 -5.53 -12.76 -13.07
C GLY A 96 -4.63 -12.51 -11.86
N ASP A 97 -5.04 -11.62 -10.95
CA ASP A 97 -4.31 -11.34 -9.71
C ASP A 97 -4.29 -12.53 -8.77
N VAL A 98 -5.42 -13.21 -8.59
CA VAL A 98 -5.48 -14.41 -7.73
C VAL A 98 -4.51 -15.48 -8.24
N ASN A 99 -4.54 -15.78 -9.54
CA ASN A 99 -3.62 -16.73 -10.15
C ASN A 99 -2.16 -16.27 -10.05
N LEU A 100 -1.91 -14.97 -10.19
CA LEU A 100 -0.57 -14.41 -10.05
C LEU A 100 -0.05 -14.62 -8.62
N ILE A 101 -0.85 -14.35 -7.59
CA ILE A 101 -0.46 -14.59 -6.20
C ILE A 101 -0.21 -16.07 -5.93
N GLU A 102 -1.05 -16.97 -6.45
CA GLU A 102 -0.84 -18.42 -6.35
C GLU A 102 0.48 -18.87 -6.97
N ARG A 103 0.92 -18.23 -8.07
CA ARG A 103 2.20 -18.51 -8.73
C ARG A 103 3.40 -17.91 -8.00
N LEU A 104 3.29 -16.66 -7.56
CA LEU A 104 4.38 -15.95 -6.88
C LEU A 104 4.63 -16.50 -5.47
N GLN A 105 3.59 -17.04 -4.84
CA GLN A 105 3.61 -17.58 -3.47
C GLN A 105 4.32 -16.64 -2.48
N PRO A 106 3.91 -15.36 -2.35
CA PRO A 106 4.39 -14.52 -1.26
C PRO A 106 3.97 -15.14 0.07
N ASP A 107 4.75 -14.90 1.12
CA ASP A 107 4.47 -15.41 2.45
C ASP A 107 3.26 -14.70 3.10
N ALA A 108 3.02 -13.44 2.71
CA ALA A 108 1.82 -12.69 3.08
C ALA A 108 1.42 -11.69 1.98
N LEU A 109 0.14 -11.32 1.95
CA LEU A 109 -0.41 -10.28 1.08
C LEU A 109 -1.15 -9.21 1.90
N LEU A 110 -0.79 -7.96 1.71
CA LEU A 110 -1.39 -6.82 2.41
C LEU A 110 -2.18 -5.94 1.44
N PHE A 111 -3.35 -5.47 1.87
CA PHE A 111 -4.18 -4.54 1.12
C PHE A 111 -4.32 -3.21 1.86
N VAL A 112 -3.94 -2.10 1.20
CA VAL A 112 -3.95 -0.73 1.78
C VAL A 112 -5.14 0.12 1.34
N GLY A 113 -6.31 -0.51 1.17
CA GLY A 113 -7.58 0.19 0.99
C GLY A 113 -7.89 0.56 -0.46
N ASP A 114 -9.02 1.26 -0.61
CA ASP A 114 -9.63 1.64 -1.88
C ASP A 114 -9.74 0.44 -2.83
N LEU A 115 -10.39 -0.61 -2.30
CA LEU A 115 -10.56 -1.88 -2.99
C LEU A 115 -11.46 -1.69 -4.21
N SER A 116 -12.70 -1.23 -4.02
CA SER A 116 -13.68 -1.19 -5.12
C SER A 116 -14.91 -0.34 -4.82
N ASP A 117 -14.74 0.82 -4.17
CA ASP A 117 -15.83 1.78 -3.91
C ASP A 117 -17.07 1.15 -3.20
N GLY A 118 -16.85 0.10 -2.40
CA GLY A 118 -17.89 -0.65 -1.70
C GLY A 118 -18.46 -1.86 -2.45
N ASP A 119 -17.95 -2.23 -3.62
CA ASP A 119 -18.36 -3.47 -4.30
C ASP A 119 -17.90 -4.72 -3.53
N LEU A 120 -18.88 -5.50 -3.05
CA LEU A 120 -18.64 -6.70 -2.26
C LEU A 120 -18.02 -7.88 -3.05
N ARG A 121 -18.03 -7.86 -4.39
CA ARG A 121 -17.47 -8.95 -5.21
C ARG A 121 -15.96 -9.09 -5.03
N LEU A 122 -15.25 -7.97 -4.98
CA LEU A 122 -13.81 -7.96 -4.75
C LEU A 122 -13.49 -8.41 -3.33
N VAL A 123 -14.23 -7.90 -2.33
CA VAL A 123 -14.10 -8.35 -0.94
C VAL A 123 -14.29 -9.86 -0.83
N LYS A 124 -15.29 -10.43 -1.51
CA LYS A 124 -15.49 -11.89 -1.58
C LYS A 124 -14.31 -12.62 -2.23
N SER A 125 -13.66 -12.05 -3.24
CA SER A 125 -12.46 -12.63 -3.83
C SER A 125 -11.29 -12.64 -2.83
N ILE A 126 -11.09 -11.58 -2.05
CA ILE A 126 -10.04 -11.51 -1.03
C ILE A 126 -10.25 -12.56 0.06
N THR A 127 -11.50 -12.83 0.47
CA THR A 127 -11.78 -13.81 1.52
C THR A 127 -11.49 -15.26 1.12
N GLN A 128 -11.38 -15.53 -0.19
CA GLN A 128 -11.05 -16.84 -0.75
C GLN A 128 -9.55 -17.11 -0.82
N LEU A 129 -8.70 -16.10 -0.57
CA LEU A 129 -7.25 -16.27 -0.54
C LEU A 129 -6.83 -17.13 0.65
N SER A 130 -5.96 -18.12 0.38
CA SER A 130 -5.51 -19.13 1.32
C SER A 130 -4.26 -18.74 2.12
N LEU A 131 -3.47 -17.79 1.62
CA LEU A 131 -2.29 -17.26 2.30
C LEU A 131 -2.66 -16.25 3.41
N PRO A 132 -1.71 -15.93 4.30
CA PRO A 132 -1.82 -14.83 5.25
C PRO A 132 -2.17 -13.49 4.58
N VAL A 133 -3.33 -12.95 4.93
CA VAL A 133 -3.84 -11.68 4.39
C VAL A 133 -4.21 -10.72 5.51
N ALA A 134 -3.81 -9.45 5.38
CA ALA A 134 -4.34 -8.32 6.15
C ALA A 134 -4.88 -7.23 5.22
N VAL A 135 -5.96 -6.59 5.63
CA VAL A 135 -6.67 -5.55 4.88
C VAL A 135 -6.92 -4.36 5.79
N LEU A 136 -6.61 -3.16 5.32
CA LEU A 136 -7.20 -1.94 5.85
C LEU A 136 -8.04 -1.31 4.76
N LEU A 137 -9.27 -0.91 5.08
CA LEU A 137 -10.18 -0.26 4.13
C LEU A 137 -9.81 1.22 3.98
N GLY A 138 -9.96 1.76 2.77
CA GLY A 138 -9.70 3.13 2.39
C GLY A 138 -10.95 4.01 2.32
N ASN A 139 -10.79 5.30 2.00
CA ASN A 139 -11.92 6.24 2.04
C ASN A 139 -12.97 5.97 0.97
N HIS A 140 -12.61 5.30 -0.13
CA HIS A 140 -13.54 4.91 -1.17
C HIS A 140 -14.36 3.67 -0.76
N ASP A 141 -13.84 2.80 0.09
CA ASP A 141 -14.51 1.53 0.44
C ASP A 141 -15.84 1.72 1.17
N ARG A 142 -16.07 2.82 1.88
CA ARG A 142 -17.41 3.13 2.42
C ARG A 142 -18.47 3.39 1.34
N GLY A 143 -18.06 3.57 0.09
CA GLY A 143 -18.92 4.00 -1.00
C GLY A 143 -19.61 5.34 -0.70
N ARG A 144 -20.80 5.51 -1.26
CA ARG A 144 -21.66 6.67 -1.01
C ARG A 144 -22.56 6.51 0.23
N ASP A 145 -22.51 5.35 0.88
CA ASP A 145 -23.34 5.04 2.04
C ASP A 145 -22.86 5.79 3.28
N ARG A 146 -23.75 6.61 3.86
CA ARG A 146 -23.48 7.38 5.09
C ARG A 146 -23.98 6.66 6.35
N SER A 147 -24.87 5.68 6.24
CA SER A 147 -25.36 4.92 7.41
C SER A 147 -24.28 4.00 7.96
N GLY A 148 -23.34 3.57 7.11
CA GLY A 148 -22.27 2.66 7.48
C GLY A 148 -22.63 1.19 7.31
N ASP A 149 -23.83 0.87 6.82
CA ASP A 149 -24.26 -0.50 6.58
C ASP A 149 -23.37 -1.21 5.55
N LEU A 150 -23.01 -0.53 4.47
CA LEU A 150 -22.11 -1.08 3.44
C LEU A 150 -20.71 -1.34 3.99
N LEU A 151 -20.21 -0.41 4.81
CA LEU A 151 -18.93 -0.57 5.49
C LEU A 151 -18.99 -1.77 6.47
N GLN A 152 -20.05 -1.87 7.27
CA GLN A 152 -20.26 -2.97 8.21
C GLN A 152 -20.35 -4.32 7.50
N GLN A 153 -21.00 -4.39 6.33
CA GLN A 153 -21.06 -5.61 5.52
C GLN A 153 -19.66 -6.06 5.07
N GLN A 154 -18.84 -5.14 4.56
CA GLN A 154 -17.46 -5.45 4.16
C GLN A 154 -16.62 -5.91 5.34
N ILE A 155 -16.72 -5.24 6.48
CA ILE A 155 -16.03 -5.64 7.73
C ILE A 155 -16.44 -7.05 8.13
N THR A 156 -17.74 -7.35 8.09
CA THR A 156 -18.27 -8.67 8.44
C THR A 156 -17.75 -9.75 7.49
N MET A 157 -17.69 -9.47 6.18
CA MET A 157 -17.16 -10.40 5.19
C MET A 157 -15.66 -10.65 5.35
N LEU A 158 -14.87 -9.59 5.56
CA LEU A 158 -13.42 -9.70 5.76
C LEU A 158 -13.08 -10.40 7.08
N GLY A 159 -13.94 -10.25 8.09
CA GLY A 159 -13.72 -10.76 9.43
C GLY A 159 -12.37 -10.31 9.97
N ALA A 160 -11.62 -11.23 10.57
CA ALA A 160 -10.31 -10.92 11.16
C ALA A 160 -9.25 -10.41 10.14
N ARG A 161 -9.48 -10.54 8.82
CA ARG A 161 -8.55 -10.00 7.80
C ARG A 161 -8.54 -8.47 7.82
N HIS A 162 -9.67 -7.84 8.15
CA HIS A 162 -9.70 -6.41 8.40
C HIS A 162 -9.21 -6.12 9.82
N CYS A 163 -8.16 -5.32 9.97
CA CYS A 163 -7.45 -5.16 11.25
C CYS A 163 -7.26 -3.70 11.72
N PRO A 164 -8.30 -2.83 11.66
CA PRO A 164 -8.17 -1.46 12.13
C PRO A 164 -7.87 -1.45 13.63
N TRP A 165 -6.89 -0.65 14.05
CA TRP A 165 -6.47 -0.50 15.46
C TRP A 165 -6.12 -1.80 16.20
N THR A 166 -5.89 -2.89 15.47
CA THR A 166 -5.72 -4.23 16.04
C THR A 166 -4.50 -4.91 15.45
N LEU A 167 -3.91 -5.81 16.25
CA LEU A 167 -2.79 -6.62 15.84
C LEU A 167 -3.29 -7.90 15.17
N ARG A 168 -2.85 -8.13 13.94
CA ARG A 168 -2.94 -9.40 13.24
C ARG A 168 -1.53 -9.97 13.11
N LYS A 169 -1.33 -11.23 13.50
CA LYS A 169 -0.01 -11.85 13.45
C LYS A 169 -0.08 -13.32 13.08
N TRP A 170 0.99 -13.82 12.49
CA TRP A 170 1.18 -15.21 12.12
C TRP A 170 2.54 -15.68 12.62
N SER A 171 2.62 -16.93 13.05
CA SER A 171 3.90 -17.59 13.36
C SER A 171 4.51 -18.28 12.13
N GLN A 172 3.70 -18.55 11.12
CA GLN A 172 4.06 -19.13 9.82
C GLN A 172 3.31 -18.37 8.71
N PRO A 173 3.96 -17.36 8.09
CA PRO A 173 5.29 -16.85 8.38
C PRO A 173 5.30 -16.01 9.67
N ARG A 174 6.48 -15.72 10.23
CA ARG A 174 6.61 -14.77 11.35
C ARG A 174 6.40 -13.35 10.84
N LEU A 175 5.22 -12.79 11.10
CA LEU A 175 4.87 -11.43 10.69
C LEU A 175 3.81 -10.86 11.65
N ALA A 176 4.02 -9.62 12.09
CA ALA A 176 3.05 -8.82 12.82
C ALA A 176 2.59 -7.63 11.97
N VAL A 177 1.28 -7.41 11.91
CA VAL A 177 0.64 -6.31 11.18
C VAL A 177 -0.31 -5.59 12.13
N VAL A 178 -0.16 -4.28 12.28
CA VAL A 178 -1.09 -3.43 13.01
C VAL A 178 -1.77 -2.50 12.02
N GLY A 179 -3.10 -2.55 11.95
CA GLY A 179 -3.85 -1.60 11.13
C GLY A 179 -3.99 -0.26 11.84
N ALA A 180 -3.85 0.82 11.06
CA ALA A 180 -4.15 2.18 11.49
C ALA A 180 -5.66 2.46 11.40
N ARG A 181 -6.02 3.74 11.35
CA ARG A 181 -7.40 4.19 11.18
C ARG A 181 -7.96 3.79 9.80
N PRO A 182 -9.10 3.08 9.75
CA PRO A 182 -9.73 2.71 8.50
C PRO A 182 -10.44 3.91 7.86
N CYS A 183 -10.59 3.85 6.55
CA CYS A 183 -11.33 4.80 5.73
C CYS A 183 -10.90 6.27 5.90
N SER A 184 -9.63 6.51 6.24
CA SER A 184 -9.06 7.86 6.24
C SER A 184 -9.04 8.43 4.83
N ALA A 185 -9.33 9.72 4.69
CA ALA A 185 -9.16 10.46 3.43
C ALA A 185 -7.94 11.39 3.47
N GLY A 186 -7.02 11.14 4.41
CA GLY A 186 -5.90 12.02 4.72
C GLY A 186 -6.32 13.37 5.32
N GLY A 187 -5.40 14.33 5.28
CA GLY A 187 -5.63 15.73 5.67
C GLY A 187 -5.74 15.96 7.17
N GLY A 188 -5.13 15.11 8.00
CA GLY A 188 -5.19 15.19 9.45
C GLY A 188 -6.13 14.15 10.07
N PHE A 189 -6.92 14.55 11.08
CA PHE A 189 -7.83 13.64 11.79
C PHE A 189 -9.30 13.99 11.55
N HIS A 190 -9.92 13.25 10.63
CA HIS A 190 -11.35 13.33 10.34
C HIS A 190 -11.98 11.94 10.23
N LEU A 191 -13.19 11.78 10.76
CA LEU A 191 -14.00 10.57 10.59
C LEU A 191 -15.22 10.89 9.74
N SER A 192 -15.46 10.09 8.72
CA SER A 192 -16.69 10.18 7.93
C SER A 192 -17.92 9.77 8.76
N GLN A 193 -19.13 10.12 8.29
CA GLN A 193 -20.37 9.72 8.96
C GLN A 193 -20.50 8.19 9.06
N ALA A 194 -20.17 7.47 7.97
CA ALA A 194 -20.19 6.00 7.94
C ALA A 194 -19.23 5.38 8.97
N VAL A 195 -18.00 5.92 9.08
CA VAL A 195 -17.03 5.45 10.08
C VAL A 195 -17.53 5.70 11.50
N LYS A 196 -18.10 6.87 11.77
CA LYS A 196 -18.70 7.19 13.07
C LYS A 196 -19.89 6.30 13.40
N ALA A 197 -20.69 5.91 12.41
CA ALA A 197 -21.83 5.03 12.61
C ALA A 197 -21.40 3.60 12.96
N VAL A 198 -20.34 3.10 12.34
CA VAL A 198 -19.80 1.75 12.57
C VAL A 198 -18.97 1.64 13.85
N PHE A 199 -18.03 2.56 14.04
CA PHE A 199 -17.04 2.48 15.12
C PHE A 199 -17.33 3.41 16.30
N GLY A 200 -18.34 4.26 16.18
CA GLY A 200 -18.62 5.31 17.14
C GLY A 200 -17.71 6.54 16.97
N PRO A 201 -17.91 7.56 17.81
CA PRO A 201 -16.99 8.70 17.86
C PRO A 201 -15.64 8.26 18.44
N ILE A 202 -14.57 8.56 17.71
CA ILE A 202 -13.19 8.28 18.13
C ILE A 202 -12.42 9.60 18.05
N THR A 203 -11.57 9.86 19.05
CA THR A 203 -10.66 11.00 19.06
C THR A 203 -9.31 10.65 18.43
N GLU A 204 -8.56 11.66 18.00
CA GLU A 204 -7.20 11.50 17.47
C GLU A 204 -6.29 10.74 18.43
N THR A 205 -6.33 11.12 19.72
CA THR A 205 -5.54 10.46 20.77
C THR A 205 -5.95 9.00 20.97
N GLN A 206 -7.25 8.70 21.02
CA GLN A 206 -7.73 7.32 21.15
C GLN A 206 -7.30 6.44 19.97
N SER A 207 -7.42 6.96 18.74
CA SER A 207 -6.95 6.28 17.54
C SER A 207 -5.46 5.95 17.64
N ALA A 208 -4.64 6.92 18.05
CA ALA A 208 -3.21 6.72 18.23
C ALA A 208 -2.88 5.72 19.34
N ASP A 209 -3.55 5.81 20.49
CA ASP A 209 -3.34 4.91 21.63
C ASP A 209 -3.66 3.47 21.26
N TRP A 210 -4.74 3.21 20.53
CA TRP A 210 -5.05 1.84 20.09
C TRP A 210 -4.01 1.26 19.12
N ILE A 211 -3.43 2.09 18.24
CA ILE A 211 -2.32 1.65 17.37
C ILE A 211 -1.11 1.28 18.23
N VAL A 212 -0.74 2.12 19.20
CA VAL A 212 0.39 1.89 20.12
C VAL A 212 0.16 0.62 20.95
N ASP A 213 -1.02 0.45 21.52
CA ASP A 213 -1.40 -0.72 22.33
C ASP A 213 -1.39 -2.01 21.51
N ALA A 214 -1.82 -1.94 20.25
CA ALA A 214 -1.76 -3.07 19.33
C ALA A 214 -0.31 -3.43 18.97
N ALA A 215 0.52 -2.42 18.67
CA ALA A 215 1.95 -2.61 18.39
C ALA A 215 2.71 -3.20 19.58
N GLY A 216 2.42 -2.77 20.81
CA GLY A 216 3.06 -3.31 22.02
C GLY A 216 2.79 -4.80 22.28
N LYS A 217 1.78 -5.40 21.62
CA LYS A 217 1.47 -6.84 21.71
C LYS A 217 2.21 -7.69 20.66
N ALA A 218 2.94 -7.05 19.74
CA ALA A 218 3.72 -7.72 18.71
C ALA A 218 5.04 -8.25 19.30
N PRO A 219 5.47 -9.48 18.96
CA PRO A 219 6.79 -9.97 19.35
C PRO A 219 7.90 -9.06 18.82
N ALA A 220 8.92 -8.82 19.64
CA ALA A 220 10.02 -7.90 19.32
C ALA A 220 10.94 -8.43 18.22
N ASP A 221 11.04 -9.75 18.07
CA ASP A 221 11.89 -10.45 17.10
C ASP A 221 11.18 -10.72 15.76
N TRP A 222 9.95 -10.24 15.57
CA TRP A 222 9.18 -10.41 14.34
C TRP A 222 9.09 -9.08 13.60
N PRO A 223 9.13 -9.05 12.25
CA PRO A 223 8.78 -7.87 11.48
C PRO A 223 7.44 -7.29 11.93
N LEU A 224 7.44 -6.00 12.28
CA LEU A 224 6.23 -5.24 12.56
C LEU A 224 5.94 -4.27 11.41
N VAL A 225 4.84 -4.53 10.73
CA VAL A 225 4.27 -3.67 9.69
C VAL A 225 3.11 -2.87 10.27
N VAL A 226 3.12 -1.56 10.11
CA VAL A 226 1.93 -0.72 10.29
C VAL A 226 1.26 -0.55 8.94
N LEU A 227 0.01 -0.99 8.84
CA LEU A 227 -0.81 -0.93 7.63
C LEU A 227 -1.77 0.25 7.73
N ALA A 228 -1.67 1.21 6.83
CA ALA A 228 -2.56 2.37 6.75
C ALA A 228 -3.14 2.51 5.34
N HIS A 229 -4.20 3.31 5.17
CA HIS A 229 -4.64 3.71 3.84
C HIS A 229 -4.02 5.05 3.47
N SER A 230 -4.13 6.07 4.33
CA SER A 230 -3.36 7.31 4.20
C SER A 230 -2.08 7.24 5.04
N GLY A 231 -0.96 7.72 4.49
CA GLY A 231 0.31 7.82 5.23
C GLY A 231 0.28 8.88 6.33
N PRO A 232 1.29 8.97 7.21
CA PRO A 232 1.30 9.91 8.33
C PRO A 232 1.59 11.35 7.90
N THR A 233 1.09 12.32 8.67
CA THR A 233 1.53 13.72 8.56
C THR A 233 3.03 13.84 8.82
N GLY A 234 3.69 14.78 8.15
CA GLY A 234 5.14 15.06 8.22
C GLY A 234 5.89 14.64 6.96
N LEU A 235 5.21 14.03 6.00
CA LEU A 235 5.78 13.51 4.74
C LEU A 235 5.15 14.15 3.48
N GLY A 236 4.52 15.32 3.62
CA GLY A 236 3.76 15.99 2.55
C GLY A 236 4.16 17.43 2.24
N SER A 237 5.45 17.77 2.26
CA SER A 237 5.92 19.15 2.05
C SER A 237 5.64 19.71 0.65
N GLU A 238 5.66 18.86 -0.38
CA GLU A 238 5.47 19.22 -1.79
C GLU A 238 4.39 18.34 -2.44
N ALA A 239 3.88 18.74 -3.60
CA ALA A 239 2.87 17.98 -4.35
C ALA A 239 3.27 16.50 -4.58
N ASN A 240 4.54 16.25 -4.88
CA ASN A 240 5.10 14.93 -5.18
C ASN A 240 5.68 14.21 -3.95
N SER A 241 5.56 14.78 -2.75
CA SER A 241 5.96 14.11 -1.51
C SER A 241 5.06 12.91 -1.21
N LEU A 242 5.51 11.95 -0.38
CA LEU A 242 4.78 10.71 -0.09
C LEU A 242 3.31 10.97 0.32
N CYS A 243 3.09 12.01 1.14
CA CYS A 243 1.77 12.39 1.67
C CYS A 243 1.33 13.80 1.20
N GLY A 244 1.85 14.28 0.09
CA GLY A 244 1.58 15.64 -0.41
C GLY A 244 0.31 15.74 -1.26
N ARG A 245 -0.52 16.75 -1.02
CA ARG A 245 -1.71 17.00 -1.86
C ARG A 245 -1.32 17.61 -3.21
N ASP A 246 -1.71 16.95 -4.30
CA ASP A 246 -1.39 17.36 -5.68
C ASP A 246 -2.61 17.90 -6.46
N TRP A 247 -3.84 17.70 -5.98
CA TRP A 247 -5.06 18.11 -6.67
C TRP A 247 -5.57 19.53 -6.37
N LYS A 248 -4.97 20.23 -5.40
CA LYS A 248 -5.37 21.60 -5.04
C LYS A 248 -4.19 22.39 -4.45
N GLN A 249 -4.09 23.67 -4.84
CA GLN A 249 -3.14 24.61 -4.27
C GLN A 249 -3.70 25.34 -3.02
N PRO A 250 -2.84 25.75 -2.07
CA PRO A 250 -1.42 25.40 -1.98
C PRO A 250 -1.25 23.89 -1.74
N HIS A 251 -0.09 23.36 -2.16
CA HIS A 251 0.34 22.02 -1.79
C HIS A 251 0.55 22.01 -0.28
N ILE A 252 -0.06 21.03 0.39
CA ILE A 252 0.02 20.89 1.84
C ILE A 252 0.13 19.42 2.18
N ASP A 253 0.62 19.18 3.39
CA ASP A 253 0.64 17.84 3.97
C ASP A 253 -0.79 17.33 4.13
N TRP A 254 -1.00 16.11 3.65
CA TRP A 254 -2.30 15.45 3.63
C TRP A 254 -2.24 14.08 4.28
N GLY A 255 -1.25 13.84 5.14
CA GLY A 255 -1.16 12.63 5.93
C GLY A 255 -2.08 12.65 7.16
N ASP A 256 -2.15 11.50 7.83
CA ASP A 256 -2.90 11.24 9.04
C ASP A 256 -2.12 11.68 10.29
N ARG A 257 -2.74 12.52 11.12
CA ARG A 257 -2.10 13.04 12.34
C ARG A 257 -2.08 12.02 13.48
N ASP A 258 -3.13 11.22 13.62
CA ASP A 258 -3.19 10.13 14.61
C ASP A 258 -2.15 9.05 14.33
N LEU A 259 -1.92 8.73 13.05
CA LEU A 259 -0.86 7.80 12.65
C LEU A 259 0.53 8.37 12.99
N ALA A 260 0.79 9.64 12.67
CA ALA A 260 2.05 10.29 13.03
C ALA A 260 2.29 10.27 14.56
N LEU A 261 1.25 10.58 15.33
CA LEU A 261 1.27 10.54 16.79
C LEU A 261 1.55 9.14 17.34
N ALA A 262 0.89 8.11 16.78
CA ALA A 262 1.12 6.72 17.15
C ALA A 262 2.56 6.29 16.87
N LEU A 263 3.07 6.58 15.67
CA LEU A 263 4.41 6.19 15.26
C LEU A 263 5.51 6.82 16.11
N ASP A 264 5.32 8.07 16.58
CA ASP A 264 6.25 8.69 17.52
C ASP A 264 6.22 8.01 18.90
N ARG A 265 5.03 7.72 19.42
CA ARG A 265 4.86 7.01 20.72
C ARG A 265 5.40 5.59 20.67
N MET A 266 5.19 4.89 19.55
CA MET A 266 5.68 3.53 19.32
C MET A 266 7.20 3.42 19.45
N GLN A 267 7.96 4.49 19.22
CA GLN A 267 9.42 4.46 19.35
C GLN A 267 9.91 4.12 20.76
N GLN A 268 9.07 4.32 21.77
CA GLN A 268 9.43 4.04 23.17
C GLN A 268 9.23 2.57 23.56
N THR A 269 8.42 1.82 22.80
CA THR A 269 7.97 0.49 23.20
C THR A 269 8.21 -0.55 22.10
N ARG A 270 7.64 -0.34 20.92
CA ARG A 270 7.79 -1.20 19.75
C ARG A 270 7.74 -0.34 18.47
N PRO A 271 8.90 0.13 17.96
CA PRO A 271 8.98 0.86 16.70
C PRO A 271 8.42 0.03 15.54
N ALA A 272 7.88 0.67 14.52
CA ALA A 272 7.53 -0.01 13.27
C ALA A 272 8.80 -0.26 12.45
N ASP A 273 8.92 -1.46 11.88
CA ASP A 273 9.99 -1.77 10.93
C ASP A 273 9.62 -1.22 9.53
N LEU A 274 8.32 -1.31 9.20
CA LEU A 274 7.75 -0.83 7.95
C LEU A 274 6.37 -0.19 8.20
N VAL A 275 6.11 0.95 7.55
CA VAL A 275 4.80 1.57 7.43
C VAL A 275 4.40 1.53 5.96
N VAL A 276 3.29 0.86 5.66
CA VAL A 276 2.78 0.70 4.30
C VAL A 276 1.45 1.42 4.20
N PHE A 277 1.28 2.22 3.15
CA PHE A 277 0.04 2.95 2.90
C PHE A 277 -0.26 3.12 1.41
N GLY A 278 -1.43 3.66 1.10
CA GLY A 278 -1.92 3.96 -0.24
C GLY A 278 -2.38 5.42 -0.36
N HIS A 279 -3.57 5.64 -0.92
CA HIS A 279 -4.31 6.91 -1.08
C HIS A 279 -3.66 7.90 -2.04
N MET A 280 -2.39 8.21 -1.84
CA MET A 280 -1.66 9.18 -2.64
C MET A 280 -1.09 8.51 -3.88
N HIS A 281 -1.83 8.57 -5.00
CA HIS A 281 -1.44 7.84 -6.21
C HIS A 281 -0.03 8.20 -6.68
N HIS A 282 0.70 7.20 -7.20
CA HIS A 282 2.06 7.34 -7.73
C HIS A 282 2.11 8.41 -8.81
N GLN A 283 1.24 8.30 -9.82
CA GLN A 283 1.11 9.32 -10.84
C GLN A 283 0.35 10.53 -10.28
N LEU A 284 0.96 11.71 -10.39
CA LEU A 284 0.34 12.94 -9.90
C LEU A 284 -0.85 13.35 -10.76
N LYS A 285 -1.88 13.91 -10.12
CA LYS A 285 -3.10 14.35 -10.80
C LYS A 285 -2.78 15.31 -11.95
N GLY A 286 -3.37 15.02 -13.10
CA GLY A 286 -3.15 15.78 -14.33
C GLY A 286 -1.82 15.48 -15.01
N GLN A 287 -1.24 14.30 -14.77
CA GLN A 287 0.01 13.82 -15.39
C GLN A 287 1.20 14.77 -15.14
N ARG A 288 1.27 15.32 -13.93
CA ARG A 288 2.28 16.32 -13.54
C ARG A 288 3.58 15.72 -13.03
N GLY A 289 3.83 14.45 -13.34
CA GLY A 289 4.99 13.69 -12.90
C GLY A 289 4.64 12.57 -11.92
N GLU A 290 5.68 12.04 -11.27
CA GLU A 290 5.59 10.91 -10.35
C GLU A 290 5.87 11.35 -8.91
N ARG A 291 5.21 10.66 -7.98
CA ARG A 291 5.36 10.82 -6.53
C ARG A 291 6.59 10.08 -6.04
N ILE A 292 7.22 10.62 -5.01
CA ILE A 292 8.19 9.87 -4.21
C ILE A 292 7.40 8.83 -3.41
N THR A 293 7.71 7.56 -3.59
CA THR A 293 6.95 6.45 -2.99
C THR A 293 7.64 5.77 -1.81
N PHE A 294 8.88 6.16 -1.50
CA PHE A 294 9.67 5.58 -0.42
C PHE A 294 10.39 6.64 0.40
N HIS A 295 10.41 6.44 1.72
CA HIS A 295 11.21 7.22 2.66
C HIS A 295 11.70 6.32 3.78
N ARG A 296 12.94 6.51 4.24
CA ARG A 296 13.45 5.92 5.48
C ARG A 296 13.79 7.05 6.43
N ASP A 297 13.21 7.01 7.62
CA ASP A 297 13.48 8.04 8.61
C ASP A 297 14.83 7.82 9.30
N ARG A 298 15.22 8.77 10.17
CA ARG A 298 16.47 8.70 10.93
C ARG A 298 16.47 7.63 12.03
N ARG A 299 15.30 7.13 12.42
CA ARG A 299 15.11 6.07 13.43
C ARG A 299 15.14 4.68 12.78
N GLY A 300 15.18 4.61 11.45
CA GLY A 300 15.32 3.40 10.66
C GLY A 300 14.01 2.85 10.11
N THR A 301 12.86 3.43 10.49
CA THR A 301 11.54 3.01 10.01
C THR A 301 11.40 3.31 8.52
N CYS A 302 11.00 2.30 7.75
CA CYS A 302 10.74 2.43 6.33
C CYS A 302 9.27 2.80 6.07
N PHE A 303 9.04 3.70 5.13
CA PHE A 303 7.71 4.14 4.69
C PHE A 303 7.60 3.86 3.20
N VAL A 304 6.57 3.12 2.79
CA VAL A 304 6.32 2.83 1.38
C VAL A 304 4.85 3.08 1.02
N ASN A 305 4.66 3.83 -0.06
CA ASN A 305 3.37 4.09 -0.66
C ASN A 305 3.13 3.09 -1.80
N ALA A 306 2.08 2.28 -1.70
CA ALA A 306 1.71 1.23 -2.64
C ALA A 306 0.54 1.61 -3.59
N ALA A 307 0.14 2.88 -3.64
CA ALA A 307 -0.96 3.41 -4.46
C ALA A 307 -0.60 3.57 -5.95
N CYS A 308 -0.29 2.47 -6.64
CA CYS A 308 -0.06 2.51 -8.09
C CYS A 308 -1.41 2.46 -8.81
N VAL A 309 -1.83 3.57 -9.44
CA VAL A 309 -3.10 3.66 -10.17
C VAL A 309 -2.87 4.24 -11.56
N PRO A 310 -3.25 3.54 -12.65
CA PRO A 310 -3.82 2.19 -12.65
C PRO A 310 -2.78 1.11 -12.27
N ARG A 311 -3.22 0.08 -11.54
CA ARG A 311 -2.34 -1.05 -11.15
C ARG A 311 -2.24 -2.15 -12.20
N VAL A 312 -3.13 -2.11 -13.20
CA VAL A 312 -3.05 -2.94 -14.39
C VAL A 312 -2.60 -2.06 -15.55
N GLY A 313 -1.44 -2.41 -16.10
CA GLY A 313 -0.83 -1.75 -17.26
C GLY A 313 -0.76 -2.71 -18.43
N LEU A 314 -0.29 -2.22 -19.58
CA LEU A 314 0.05 -3.06 -20.71
C LEU A 314 1.55 -3.01 -21.00
N ASP A 315 2.11 -4.13 -21.44
CA ASP A 315 3.43 -4.14 -22.06
C ASP A 315 3.38 -3.63 -23.51
N GLN A 316 4.55 -3.53 -24.15
CA GLN A 316 4.67 -3.05 -25.54
C GLN A 316 3.89 -3.90 -26.56
N SER A 317 3.59 -5.17 -26.23
CA SER A 317 2.82 -6.08 -27.07
C SER A 317 1.32 -6.07 -26.74
N GLY A 318 0.88 -5.17 -25.86
CA GLY A 318 -0.50 -5.06 -25.41
C GLY A 318 -0.91 -6.15 -24.41
N GLN A 319 0.03 -6.88 -23.82
CA GLN A 319 -0.27 -7.89 -22.81
C GLN A 319 -0.42 -7.25 -21.43
N PRO A 320 -1.36 -7.72 -20.59
CA PRO A 320 -1.59 -7.15 -19.27
C PRO A 320 -0.40 -7.38 -18.35
N LEU A 321 -0.10 -6.37 -17.54
CA LEU A 321 0.87 -6.38 -16.45
C LEU A 321 0.17 -5.98 -15.15
N HIS A 322 0.53 -6.65 -14.06
CA HIS A 322 -0.04 -6.43 -12.75
C HIS A 322 1.02 -5.88 -11.81
N HIS A 323 0.72 -4.74 -11.19
CA HIS A 323 1.59 -4.13 -10.19
C HIS A 323 1.39 -4.77 -8.81
N LEU A 324 2.52 -5.02 -8.13
CA LEU A 324 2.60 -5.30 -6.71
C LEU A 324 3.78 -4.51 -6.12
N THR A 325 3.59 -3.92 -4.95
CA THR A 325 4.74 -3.52 -4.13
C THR A 325 5.26 -4.76 -3.42
N TRP A 326 6.57 -4.98 -3.44
CA TRP A 326 7.22 -6.18 -2.94
C TRP A 326 8.25 -5.83 -1.88
N VAL A 327 8.15 -6.46 -0.71
CA VAL A 327 9.07 -6.28 0.40
C VAL A 327 9.65 -7.62 0.81
N GLU A 328 10.97 -7.65 1.02
CA GLU A 328 11.65 -8.81 1.61
C GLU A 328 12.30 -8.38 2.92
N PHE A 329 12.09 -9.15 3.98
CA PHE A 329 12.68 -8.92 5.28
C PHE A 329 13.81 -9.91 5.54
N ALA A 330 14.90 -9.42 6.14
CA ALA A 330 15.95 -10.22 6.75
C ALA A 330 15.87 -10.02 8.27
N GLY A 331 15.37 -11.03 9.00
CA GLY A 331 15.00 -10.83 10.40
C GLY A 331 13.82 -9.86 10.49
N THR A 332 13.96 -8.77 11.26
CA THR A 332 12.94 -7.70 11.37
C THR A 332 13.15 -6.56 10.37
N GLU A 333 14.29 -6.50 9.69
CA GLU A 333 14.65 -5.37 8.84
C GLU A 333 14.20 -5.57 7.38
N PRO A 334 13.56 -4.58 6.74
CA PRO A 334 13.36 -4.58 5.30
C PRO A 334 14.70 -4.59 4.56
N ALA A 335 15.01 -5.67 3.85
CA ALA A 335 16.22 -5.85 3.06
C ALA A 335 16.01 -5.47 1.58
N LEU A 336 14.78 -5.58 1.08
CA LEU A 336 14.38 -5.16 -0.26
C LEU A 336 13.01 -4.50 -0.20
N ILE A 337 12.85 -3.37 -0.88
CA ILE A 337 11.54 -2.76 -1.17
C ILE A 337 11.56 -2.37 -2.65
N SER A 338 10.53 -2.78 -3.39
CA SER A 338 10.43 -2.48 -4.82
C SER A 338 8.99 -2.39 -5.31
N HIS A 339 8.78 -1.64 -6.39
CA HIS A 339 7.57 -1.73 -7.20
C HIS A 339 7.82 -2.70 -8.35
N ARG A 340 6.94 -3.67 -8.53
CA ARG A 340 7.13 -4.76 -9.49
C ARG A 340 5.94 -4.93 -10.39
N TRP A 341 6.21 -5.17 -11.67
CA TRP A 341 5.21 -5.43 -12.69
C TRP A 341 5.39 -6.83 -13.25
N TYR A 342 4.34 -7.63 -13.11
CA TYR A 342 4.36 -9.03 -13.51
C TYR A 342 3.38 -9.30 -14.63
N ARG A 343 3.74 -10.22 -15.53
CA ARG A 343 2.73 -10.87 -16.38
C ARG A 343 1.85 -11.80 -15.54
N PRO A 344 0.63 -12.12 -15.99
CA PRO A 344 -0.21 -13.15 -15.35
C PRO A 344 0.45 -14.54 -15.24
N SER A 345 1.50 -14.80 -16.04
CA SER A 345 2.32 -16.01 -15.95
C SER A 345 3.21 -16.08 -14.70
N GLY A 346 3.39 -14.96 -13.99
CA GLY A 346 4.34 -14.82 -12.87
C GLY A 346 5.71 -14.28 -13.27
N GLU A 347 5.95 -14.03 -14.56
CA GLU A 347 7.19 -13.42 -15.05
C GLU A 347 7.30 -11.96 -14.61
N LEU A 348 8.40 -11.60 -13.96
CA LEU A 348 8.72 -10.22 -13.61
C LEU A 348 9.24 -9.48 -14.86
N ILE A 349 8.54 -8.41 -15.26
CA ILE A 349 8.87 -7.63 -16.46
C ILE A 349 9.63 -6.35 -16.11
N TYR A 350 9.27 -5.73 -15.00
CA TYR A 350 9.91 -4.50 -14.54
C TYR A 350 9.96 -4.46 -13.01
N GLU A 351 11.10 -4.01 -12.48
CA GLU A 351 11.33 -3.79 -11.06
C GLU A 351 11.95 -2.41 -10.87
N GLN A 352 11.27 -1.56 -10.10
CA GLN A 352 11.83 -0.33 -9.56
C GLN A 352 12.27 -0.62 -8.13
N THR A 353 13.59 -0.79 -7.91
CA THR A 353 14.14 -0.98 -6.56
C THR A 353 14.15 0.35 -5.82
N LEU A 354 13.52 0.41 -4.64
CA LEU A 354 13.47 1.58 -3.76
C LEU A 354 14.50 1.46 -2.62
N LEU A 355 14.68 0.23 -2.13
CA LEU A 355 15.67 -0.12 -1.10
C LEU A 355 16.28 -1.48 -1.46
N ARG A 356 17.60 -1.59 -1.36
CA ARG A 356 18.31 -2.87 -1.35
C ARG A 356 19.45 -2.78 -0.37
N ALA A 357 19.39 -3.57 0.70
CA ALA A 357 20.50 -3.68 1.64
C ALA A 357 21.68 -4.41 0.97
N ALA A 358 22.90 -3.91 1.17
CA ALA A 358 24.10 -4.63 0.76
C ALA A 358 24.22 -5.91 1.60
N MET A 359 24.35 -7.07 0.96
CA MET A 359 24.66 -8.29 1.68
C MET A 359 26.06 -8.14 2.28
N THR A 360 26.16 -7.96 3.59
CA THR A 360 27.44 -8.01 4.30
C THR A 360 27.92 -9.47 4.29
N GLY A 361 28.67 -9.84 3.26
CA GLY A 361 29.11 -11.23 3.08
C GLY A 361 30.10 -11.53 1.95
N GLN A 362 30.66 -10.53 1.26
CA GLN A 362 31.81 -10.75 0.38
C GLN A 362 32.90 -9.73 0.73
N SER A 363 33.86 -10.19 1.54
CA SER A 363 35.17 -9.54 1.56
C SER A 363 35.82 -9.77 0.19
N PRO A 364 36.37 -8.75 -0.48
CA PRO A 364 37.14 -8.97 -1.69
C PRO A 364 38.36 -9.85 -1.33
N CYS A 365 38.53 -10.92 -2.10
CA CYS A 365 39.62 -11.88 -1.98
C CYS A 365 40.98 -11.20 -2.18
#